data_AF-A0A670IM42-F1
#
_entry.id   AF-A0A670IM42-F1
#
_cell.length_a   1.000
_cell.length_b   1.000
_cell.length_c   1.000
_cell.angle_alpha   90.00
_cell.angle_beta   90.00
_cell.angle_gamma   90.00
#
_symmetry.space_group_name_H-M   'P 1'
#
loop_
_entity.id
_entity.type
_entity.pdbx_description
1 polymer ?
#
loop_
_entity_poly.entity_id
_entity_poly.type
_entity_poly.pdbx_seq_one_letter_code
_entity_poly.pdbx_strand_id
1 'polypeptide(L)'
;IYLKFLFLFQCIMTDAAGKCGPPPRIENGDFLGTTTSEYMPGAQVQYKCQAFHNMQGNQYVQCVNGHWTDTPTCKAPCIGTEEDMNQNNIRLEWRYSAKLYTVSGDETEFACKWGFGPDPSSPPFRARCREGKLDYPRCIPLR
;
A
#
# COMPACT_ATOMS: atom_id res chain seq x y z
N ILE A 1 -6.55 52.85 34.47
CA ILE A 1 -5.32 52.32 33.82
C ILE A 1 -5.12 50.82 34.11
N TYR A 2 -5.47 50.33 35.31
CA TYR A 2 -5.40 48.90 35.66
C TYR A 2 -6.47 48.00 35.01
N LEU A 3 -7.67 48.51 34.70
CA LEU A 3 -8.72 47.72 34.03
C LEU A 3 -8.47 47.45 32.53
N LYS A 4 -7.51 48.14 31.90
CA LYS A 4 -7.11 47.88 30.49
C LYS A 4 -6.08 46.75 30.35
N PHE A 5 -5.41 46.39 31.44
CA PHE A 5 -4.40 45.33 31.46
C PHE A 5 -5.00 43.91 31.64
N LEU A 6 -6.20 43.81 32.23
CA LEU A 6 -6.91 42.53 32.40
C LEU A 6 -7.50 41.97 31.09
N PHE A 7 -7.66 42.81 30.05
CA PHE A 7 -8.09 42.37 28.71
C PHE A 7 -6.94 41.84 27.84
N LEU A 8 -5.68 42.11 28.18
CA LEU A 8 -4.51 41.57 27.46
C LEU A 8 -4.09 40.18 27.96
N PHE A 9 -4.68 39.73 29.07
CA PHE A 9 -4.52 38.39 29.65
C PHE A 9 -5.81 37.57 29.54
N GLN A 10 -6.75 37.99 28.69
CA GLN A 10 -7.72 37.06 28.15
C GLN A 10 -6.93 36.19 27.18
N CYS A 11 -6.75 34.92 27.55
CA CYS A 11 -5.94 33.92 26.87
C CYS A 11 -5.78 34.23 25.38
N ILE A 12 -4.55 34.24 24.90
CA ILE A 12 -4.17 33.64 23.62
C ILE A 12 -4.87 32.27 23.48
N MET A 13 -6.17 32.31 23.22
CA MET A 13 -6.98 31.27 22.65
C MET A 13 -6.47 31.17 21.21
N THR A 14 -5.22 30.75 21.02
CA THR A 14 -4.84 30.13 19.76
C THR A 14 -5.71 28.90 19.70
N ASP A 15 -6.74 29.01 18.86
CA ASP A 15 -7.85 28.11 18.55
C ASP A 15 -7.91 26.81 19.34
N ALA A 16 -9.09 26.48 19.85
CA ALA A 16 -9.43 25.13 20.26
C ALA A 16 -8.83 24.14 19.26
N ALA A 17 -7.69 23.51 19.62
CA ALA A 17 -7.09 22.51 18.78
C ALA A 17 -8.16 21.45 18.62
N GLY A 18 -8.76 21.38 17.43
CA GLY A 18 -9.97 20.62 17.23
C GLY A 18 -9.68 19.16 17.60
N LYS A 19 -10.60 18.54 18.34
CA LYS A 19 -10.59 17.08 18.46
C LYS A 19 -10.92 16.48 17.10
N CYS A 20 -10.31 15.35 16.79
CA CYS A 20 -10.67 14.60 15.59
C CYS A 20 -11.79 13.61 15.89
N GLY A 21 -12.61 13.33 14.89
CA GLY A 21 -13.51 12.17 14.92
C GLY A 21 -12.76 10.86 14.68
N PRO A 22 -13.48 9.76 14.41
CA PRO A 22 -12.88 8.48 14.03
C PRO A 22 -11.84 8.63 12.88
N PRO A 23 -10.74 7.86 12.89
CA PRO A 23 -9.76 7.88 11.80
C PRO A 23 -10.39 7.52 10.45
N PRO A 24 -9.91 8.10 9.33
CA PRO A 24 -10.42 7.79 8.00
C PRO A 24 -10.21 6.30 7.66
N ARG A 25 -11.14 5.70 6.94
CA ARG A 25 -10.94 4.35 6.38
C ARG A 25 -10.05 4.43 5.15
N ILE A 26 -9.19 3.44 4.96
CA ILE A 26 -8.39 3.27 3.74
C ILE A 26 -8.75 1.96 3.05
N GLU A 27 -8.60 1.90 1.73
CA GLU A 27 -8.80 0.65 0.99
C GLU A 27 -7.68 -0.34 1.31
N ASN A 28 -8.04 -1.62 1.45
CA ASN A 28 -7.12 -2.73 1.71
C ASN A 28 -6.21 -2.52 2.94
N GLY A 29 -6.70 -1.79 3.94
CA GLY A 29 -5.99 -1.56 5.19
C GLY A 29 -6.93 -1.08 6.28
N ASP A 30 -6.43 -1.06 7.51
CA ASP A 30 -7.15 -0.53 8.66
C ASP A 30 -6.16 0.05 9.69
N PHE A 31 -6.66 0.85 10.62
CA PHE A 31 -5.86 1.29 11.75
C PHE A 31 -5.84 0.23 12.86
N LEU A 32 -4.76 0.23 13.65
CA LEU A 32 -4.58 -0.67 14.76
C LEU A 32 -5.25 -0.09 16.01
N GLY A 33 -6.03 -0.92 16.70
CA GLY A 33 -6.71 -0.56 17.95
C GLY A 33 -8.22 -0.49 17.79
N THR A 34 -8.88 0.15 18.76
CA THR A 34 -10.33 0.31 18.78
C THR A 34 -10.73 1.74 18.41
N THR A 35 -11.82 1.87 17.66
CA THR A 35 -12.38 3.18 17.30
C THR A 35 -12.99 3.83 18.53
N THR A 36 -12.61 5.07 18.81
CA THR A 36 -13.33 5.97 19.72
C THR A 36 -14.11 7.02 18.93
N SER A 37 -15.12 7.63 19.56
CA SER A 37 -15.90 8.70 18.92
C SER A 37 -15.12 10.01 18.76
N GLU A 38 -14.13 10.25 19.63
CA GLU A 38 -13.29 11.44 19.62
C GLU A 38 -11.81 11.10 19.94
N TYR A 39 -10.90 11.89 19.36
CA TYR A 39 -9.46 11.83 19.59
C TYR A 39 -8.92 13.22 19.92
N MET A 40 -8.08 13.30 20.96
CA MET A 40 -7.46 14.55 21.38
C MET A 40 -6.45 15.06 20.33
N PRO A 41 -6.22 16.38 20.22
CA PRO A 41 -5.13 16.93 19.42
C PRO A 41 -3.80 16.28 19.78
N GLY A 42 -3.01 15.96 18.76
CA GLY A 42 -1.75 15.25 18.89
C GLY A 42 -1.87 13.72 18.97
N ALA A 43 -3.09 13.16 19.14
CA ALA A 43 -3.31 11.72 19.10
C ALA A 43 -2.82 11.13 17.77
N GLN A 44 -2.24 9.93 17.84
CA GLN A 44 -1.65 9.24 16.70
C GLN A 44 -2.19 7.82 16.62
N VAL A 45 -2.58 7.41 15.42
CA VAL A 45 -3.00 6.03 15.13
C VAL A 45 -2.05 5.43 14.10
N GLN A 46 -1.81 4.13 14.22
CA GLN A 46 -1.00 3.38 13.27
C GLN A 46 -1.91 2.64 12.30
N TYR A 47 -1.68 2.77 11.00
CA TYR A 47 -2.33 2.00 9.97
C TYR A 47 -1.53 0.74 9.63
N LYS A 48 -2.24 -0.25 9.08
CA LYS A 48 -1.67 -1.48 8.56
C LYS A 48 -2.43 -1.90 7.30
N CYS A 49 -1.69 -2.25 6.26
CA CYS A 49 -2.27 -2.85 5.07
C CYS A 49 -2.61 -4.33 5.30
N GLN A 50 -3.61 -4.82 4.56
CA GLN A 50 -3.93 -6.24 4.48
C GLN A 50 -2.72 -7.04 3.97
N ALA A 51 -2.76 -8.36 4.14
CA ALA A 51 -1.67 -9.24 3.73
C ALA A 51 -1.27 -8.99 2.26
N PHE A 52 0.05 -8.99 2.02
CA PHE A 52 0.70 -8.79 0.71
C PHE A 52 0.50 -7.41 0.05
N HIS A 53 -0.30 -6.51 0.62
CA HIS A 53 -0.39 -5.13 0.16
C HIS A 53 0.80 -4.31 0.66
N ASN A 54 1.37 -3.50 -0.22
CA ASN A 54 2.50 -2.63 0.13
C ASN A 54 2.00 -1.28 0.63
N MET A 55 2.53 -0.82 1.77
CA MET A 55 2.16 0.49 2.31
C MET A 55 3.00 1.61 1.66
N GLN A 56 2.33 2.62 1.13
CA GLN A 56 2.95 3.84 0.64
C GLN A 56 2.45 5.06 1.43
N GLY A 57 3.39 5.83 1.97
CA GLY A 57 3.10 6.98 2.84
C GLY A 57 3.50 6.72 4.29
N ASN A 58 3.12 7.64 5.19
CA ASN A 58 3.39 7.48 6.61
C ASN A 58 2.40 6.49 7.23
N GLN A 59 2.91 5.45 7.90
CA GLN A 59 2.05 4.49 8.61
C GLN A 59 1.33 5.11 9.81
N TYR A 60 1.83 6.23 10.32
CA TYR A 60 1.23 6.91 11.47
C TYR A 60 0.51 8.18 11.04
N VAL A 61 -0.75 8.29 11.46
CA VAL A 61 -1.63 9.40 11.14
C VAL A 61 -1.96 10.15 12.43
N GLN A 62 -1.81 11.48 12.42
CA GLN A 62 -1.93 12.31 13.62
C GLN A 62 -3.13 13.26 13.53
N CYS A 63 -3.80 13.47 14.67
CA CYS A 63 -4.84 14.48 14.79
C CYS A 63 -4.22 15.86 15.00
N VAL A 64 -4.39 16.77 14.05
CA VAL A 64 -3.86 18.13 14.06
C VAL A 64 -4.99 19.10 13.75
N ASN A 65 -5.30 20.00 14.69
CA ASN A 65 -6.31 21.05 14.52
C ASN A 65 -7.68 20.53 14.04
N GLY A 66 -8.15 19.40 14.58
CA GLY A 66 -9.45 18.80 14.22
C GLY A 66 -9.43 17.94 12.96
N HIS A 67 -8.28 17.81 12.30
CA HIS A 67 -8.14 17.02 11.09
C HIS A 67 -7.05 15.96 11.25
N TRP A 68 -7.29 14.79 10.67
CA TRP A 68 -6.25 13.78 10.54
C TRP A 68 -5.28 14.19 9.43
N THR A 69 -3.98 13.94 9.63
CA THR A 69 -2.97 14.07 8.57
C THR A 69 -3.21 13.06 7.44
N ASP A 70 -2.45 13.17 6.36
CA ASP A 70 -2.54 12.25 5.23
C ASP A 70 -2.42 10.78 5.65
N THR A 71 -3.37 9.97 5.19
CA THR A 71 -3.39 8.53 5.42
C THR A 71 -2.49 7.79 4.43
N PRO A 72 -1.92 6.63 4.81
CA PRO A 72 -1.19 5.81 3.85
C PRO A 72 -2.13 5.19 2.82
N THR A 73 -1.56 4.74 1.71
CA THR A 73 -2.24 3.95 0.69
C THR A 73 -1.69 2.52 0.66
N CYS A 74 -2.56 1.54 0.39
CA CYS A 74 -2.19 0.13 0.33
C CYS A 74 -2.21 -0.36 -1.12
N LYS A 75 -1.03 -0.52 -1.72
CA LYS A 75 -0.87 -0.95 -3.11
C LYS A 75 -1.11 -2.44 -3.26
N ALA A 76 -1.93 -2.80 -4.25
CA ALA A 76 -2.31 -4.18 -4.52
C ALA A 76 -1.08 -5.05 -4.83
N PRO A 77 -1.00 -6.28 -4.29
CA PRO A 77 -0.04 -7.27 -4.73
C PRO A 77 -0.35 -7.70 -6.16
N CYS A 78 0.66 -8.20 -6.87
CA CYS A 78 0.41 -8.91 -8.11
C CYS A 78 0.20 -10.39 -7.81
N ILE A 79 -0.81 -10.94 -8.47
CA ILE A 79 -1.17 -12.35 -8.38
C ILE A 79 -0.92 -12.96 -9.75
N GLY A 80 -0.10 -14.00 -9.79
CA GLY A 80 0.06 -14.82 -10.98
C GLY A 80 -0.49 -16.20 -10.72
N THR A 81 -1.53 -16.56 -11.46
CA THR A 81 -2.13 -17.89 -11.40
C THR A 81 -1.40 -18.83 -12.35
N GLU A 82 -1.65 -20.12 -12.16
CA GLU A 82 -1.19 -21.14 -13.10
C GLU A 82 -1.75 -20.88 -14.51
N GLU A 83 -2.99 -20.41 -14.61
CA GLU A 83 -3.61 -20.07 -15.89
C GLU A 83 -2.85 -18.95 -16.61
N ASP A 84 -2.52 -17.85 -15.92
CA ASP A 84 -1.74 -16.73 -16.48
C ASP A 84 -0.39 -17.21 -17.02
N MET A 85 0.28 -18.09 -16.27
CA MET A 85 1.57 -18.67 -16.67
C MET A 85 1.43 -19.65 -17.84
N ASN A 86 0.35 -20.44 -17.86
CA ASN A 86 0.07 -21.41 -18.91
C ASN A 86 -0.23 -20.73 -20.25
N GLN A 87 -0.97 -19.61 -20.23
CA GLN A 87 -1.26 -18.82 -21.44
C GLN A 87 0.01 -18.31 -22.13
N ASN A 88 1.09 -18.11 -21.38
CA ASN A 88 2.36 -17.59 -21.86
C ASN A 88 3.46 -18.67 -22.04
N ASN A 89 3.14 -19.93 -21.76
CA ASN A 89 4.09 -21.06 -21.76
C ASN A 89 5.29 -20.89 -20.82
N ILE A 90 5.06 -20.24 -19.67
CA ILE A 90 6.08 -19.95 -18.66
C ILE A 90 5.82 -20.70 -17.36
N ARG A 91 6.82 -20.67 -16.48
CA ARG A 91 6.77 -21.15 -15.10
C ARG A 91 7.58 -20.20 -14.22
N LEU A 92 7.35 -20.23 -12.90
CA LEU A 92 8.27 -19.59 -11.97
C LEU A 92 9.62 -20.31 -12.02
N GLU A 93 10.71 -19.54 -11.98
CA GLU A 93 12.05 -20.14 -12.05
C GLU A 93 12.44 -20.79 -10.72
N TRP A 94 12.28 -20.05 -9.62
CA TRP A 94 12.80 -20.44 -8.31
C TRP A 94 11.75 -21.03 -7.35
N ARG A 95 10.48 -21.06 -7.74
CA ARG A 95 9.37 -21.47 -6.86
C ARG A 95 8.63 -22.66 -7.48
N TYR A 96 8.41 -23.70 -6.67
CA TYR A 96 7.56 -24.84 -7.05
C TYR A 96 6.05 -24.55 -6.91
N SER A 97 5.67 -23.36 -6.43
CA SER A 97 4.27 -22.97 -6.26
C SER A 97 3.59 -22.69 -7.60
N ALA A 98 2.39 -23.23 -7.80
CA ALA A 98 1.55 -22.92 -8.96
C ALA A 98 0.92 -21.51 -8.91
N LYS A 99 0.93 -20.85 -7.74
CA LYS A 99 0.40 -19.49 -7.55
C LYS A 99 1.46 -18.56 -7.00
N LEU A 100 1.67 -17.45 -7.68
CA LEU A 100 2.54 -16.35 -7.26
C LEU A 100 1.73 -15.30 -6.52
N TYR A 101 2.23 -14.91 -5.35
CA TYR A 101 1.90 -13.63 -4.70
C TYR A 101 3.19 -12.84 -4.56
N THR A 102 3.19 -11.62 -5.07
CA THR A 102 4.35 -10.72 -5.03
C THR A 102 3.89 -9.33 -4.63
N VAL A 103 4.62 -8.71 -3.70
CA VAL A 103 4.30 -7.40 -3.18
C VAL A 103 4.61 -6.35 -4.25
N SER A 104 3.82 -5.28 -4.33
CA SER A 104 4.13 -4.20 -5.28
C SER A 104 5.53 -3.64 -5.03
N GLY A 105 6.33 -3.55 -6.09
CA GLY A 105 7.75 -3.19 -6.04
C GLY A 105 8.71 -4.38 -6.12
N ASP A 106 8.29 -5.59 -5.76
CA ASP A 106 9.13 -6.79 -5.85
C ASP A 106 9.34 -7.25 -7.30
N GLU A 107 10.43 -7.98 -7.52
CA GLU A 107 10.74 -8.63 -8.79
C GLU A 107 10.56 -10.15 -8.69
N THR A 108 10.04 -10.75 -9.75
CA THR A 108 9.88 -12.19 -9.90
C THR A 108 10.52 -12.64 -11.20
N GLU A 109 11.09 -13.83 -11.20
CA GLU A 109 11.78 -14.40 -12.36
C GLU A 109 11.03 -15.63 -12.86
N PHE A 110 10.75 -15.60 -14.15
CA PHE A 110 10.12 -16.69 -14.87
C PHE A 110 11.14 -17.43 -15.71
N ALA A 111 10.75 -18.61 -16.17
CA ALA A 111 11.44 -19.35 -17.21
C ALA A 111 10.42 -19.97 -18.17
N CYS A 112 10.86 -20.33 -19.37
CA CYS A 112 10.01 -21.09 -20.28
C CYS A 112 9.73 -22.49 -19.72
N LYS A 113 8.55 -23.01 -20.04
CA LYS A 113 8.26 -24.43 -19.89
C LYS A 113 9.12 -25.26 -20.83
N TRP A 114 9.28 -26.54 -20.50
CA TRP A 114 9.98 -27.50 -21.33
C TRP A 114 9.38 -27.57 -22.74
N GLY A 115 10.24 -27.53 -23.77
CA GLY A 115 9.83 -27.49 -25.18
C GLY A 115 9.56 -26.09 -25.75
N PHE A 116 9.72 -25.04 -24.95
CA PHE A 116 9.53 -23.65 -25.37
C PHE A 116 10.80 -22.82 -25.17
N GLY A 117 10.97 -21.80 -26.01
CA GLY A 117 12.06 -20.82 -25.95
C GLY A 117 11.53 -19.39 -25.83
N PRO A 118 12.39 -18.44 -25.41
CA PRO A 118 12.02 -17.04 -25.30
C PRO A 118 11.54 -16.48 -26.65
N ASP A 119 10.38 -15.82 -26.65
CA ASP A 119 9.99 -15.00 -27.79
C ASP A 119 10.87 -13.73 -27.86
N PRO A 120 11.52 -13.41 -29.00
CA PRO A 120 12.32 -12.20 -29.14
C PRO A 120 11.56 -10.89 -28.89
N SER A 121 10.23 -10.87 -29.08
CA SER A 121 9.38 -9.71 -28.77
C SER A 121 8.79 -9.72 -27.36
N SER A 122 9.17 -10.69 -26.52
CA SER A 122 8.66 -10.84 -25.16
C SER A 122 9.12 -9.70 -24.25
N PRO A 123 8.30 -9.33 -23.24
CA PRO A 123 8.79 -8.66 -22.05
C PRO A 123 9.94 -9.43 -21.36
N PRO A 124 10.74 -8.76 -20.50
CA PRO A 124 11.81 -9.41 -19.75
C PRO A 124 11.31 -10.54 -18.84
N PHE A 125 12.12 -11.60 -18.70
CA PHE A 125 11.79 -12.72 -17.81
C PHE A 125 11.84 -12.39 -16.32
N ARG A 126 12.50 -11.28 -15.97
CA ARG A 126 12.43 -10.66 -14.65
C ARG A 126 11.37 -9.56 -14.67
N ALA A 127 10.17 -9.88 -14.18
CA ALA A 127 9.05 -8.96 -14.13
C ALA A 127 8.96 -8.28 -12.76
N ARG A 128 8.68 -6.97 -12.75
CA ARG A 128 8.40 -6.21 -11.53
C ARG A 128 6.90 -6.07 -11.32
N CYS A 129 6.45 -6.35 -10.10
CA CYS A 129 5.06 -6.10 -9.73
C CYS A 129 4.81 -4.59 -9.61
N ARG A 130 3.81 -4.09 -10.35
CA ARG A 130 3.38 -2.67 -10.29
C ARG A 130 1.89 -2.62 -10.03
N GLU A 131 1.51 -2.39 -8.77
CA GLU A 131 0.12 -2.17 -8.34
C GLU A 131 -0.87 -3.19 -8.92
N GLY A 132 -0.61 -4.47 -8.69
CA GLY A 132 -1.46 -5.57 -9.18
C GLY A 132 -1.19 -6.02 -10.62
N LYS A 133 -0.37 -5.29 -11.38
CA LYS A 133 -0.02 -5.64 -12.77
C LYS A 133 1.37 -6.28 -12.85
N LEU A 134 1.42 -7.47 -13.44
CA LEU A 134 2.63 -8.12 -13.94
C LEU A 134 2.58 -8.14 -15.46
N ASP A 135 3.69 -7.76 -16.09
CA ASP A 135 3.89 -7.94 -17.52
C ASP A 135 4.60 -9.28 -17.74
N TYR A 136 3.86 -10.28 -18.19
CA TYR A 136 4.37 -11.64 -18.29
C TYR A 136 5.27 -11.81 -19.51
N PRO A 137 6.43 -12.47 -19.38
CA PRO A 137 7.21 -12.89 -20.53
C PRO A 137 6.46 -13.97 -21.31
N ARG A 138 6.76 -14.10 -22.60
CA ARG A 138 6.12 -15.04 -23.52
C ARG A 138 7.16 -16.03 -24.06
N CYS A 139 6.77 -17.30 -24.11
CA CYS A 139 7.56 -18.34 -24.76
C CYS A 139 6.82 -18.95 -25.95
N ILE A 140 7.59 -19.30 -26.98
CA ILE A 140 7.11 -19.93 -28.22
C ILE A 140 7.71 -21.34 -28.36
N PRO A 141 7.03 -22.28 -29.04
CA PRO A 141 7.55 -23.62 -29.25
C PRO A 141 8.94 -23.59 -29.90
N LEU A 142 9.87 -24.38 -29.36
CA LEU A 142 11.14 -24.65 -30.02
C LEU A 142 10.84 -25.56 -31.22
N ARG A 143 11.13 -25.09 -32.43
CA ARG A 143 11.01 -25.90 -33.65
C ARG A 143 12.02 -27.03 -33.65
#